data_AF-A0AA41YCP2-F1
#
_entry.id   AF-A0AA41YCP2-F1
#
_cell.length_a   1.000
_cell.length_b   1.000
_cell.length_c   1.000
_cell.angle_alpha   90.00
_cell.angle_beta   90.00
_cell.angle_gamma   90.00
#
_symmetry.space_group_name_H-M   'P 1'
#
loop_
_entity.id
_entity.type
_entity.pdbx_description
1 polymer ?
#
loop_
_entity_poly.entity_id
_entity_poly.type
_entity_poly.pdbx_seq_one_letter_code
_entity_poly.pdbx_strand_id
1 'polypeptide(L)'
;MAVIKKKLLLQSKVFEWAQQAEVQKISRLPEEIEKSYNMYAIVEIAGQQFRVEKDKKLFVHRLETAAGESVEFEKVLLVDNDGAIQIGTPVVEGAKVTAKVLDHLKGEKVIVFKKKRRKGYKKKNGHRQYLTQIQIEEIIG
;
A
#
# COMPACT_ATOMS: atom_id res chain seq x y z
N MET A 1 -2.72 44.01 53.46
CA MET A 1 -3.53 43.55 52.30
C MET A 1 -2.74 43.34 50.99
N ALA A 2 -1.47 43.75 50.88
CA ALA A 2 -0.70 43.59 49.62
C ALA A 2 -0.21 42.15 49.35
N VAL A 3 0.06 41.36 50.41
CA VAL A 3 0.61 39.99 50.28
C VAL A 3 -0.42 39.00 49.74
N ILE A 4 -1.68 39.11 50.18
CA ILE A 4 -2.77 38.21 49.74
C ILE A 4 -3.13 38.48 48.27
N LYS A 5 -3.16 39.74 47.83
CA LYS A 5 -3.39 40.10 46.43
C LYS A 5 -2.29 39.56 45.51
N LYS A 6 -1.02 39.58 45.95
CA LYS A 6 0.12 39.07 45.16
C LYS A 6 0.10 37.54 45.03
N LYS A 7 -0.35 36.82 46.08
CA LYS A 7 -0.47 35.35 46.07
C LYS A 7 -1.63 34.86 45.19
N LEU A 8 -2.76 35.57 45.18
CA LEU A 8 -3.88 35.28 44.27
C LEU A 8 -3.52 35.55 42.80
N LEU A 9 -2.78 36.62 42.52
CA LEU A 9 -2.30 36.93 41.16
C LEU A 9 -1.27 35.91 40.65
N LEU A 10 -0.48 35.32 41.55
CA LEU A 10 0.47 34.26 41.19
C LEU A 10 -0.26 32.95 40.89
N GLN A 11 -1.34 32.63 41.62
CA GLN A 11 -2.13 31.43 41.37
C GLN A 11 -2.99 31.53 40.09
N SER A 12 -3.51 32.71 39.74
CA SER A 12 -4.26 32.89 38.48
C SER A 12 -3.36 32.81 37.24
N LYS A 13 -2.15 33.40 37.30
CA LYS A 13 -1.19 33.34 36.18
C LYS A 13 -0.66 31.93 35.92
N VAL A 14 -0.47 31.14 36.97
CA VAL A 14 -0.03 29.73 36.82
C VAL A 14 -1.16 28.85 36.27
N PHE A 15 -2.41 29.15 36.61
CA PHE A 15 -3.59 28.46 36.08
C PHE A 15 -3.86 28.82 34.60
N GLU A 16 -3.71 30.11 34.23
CA GLU A 16 -3.72 30.55 32.82
C GLU A 16 -2.57 29.91 32.03
N TRP A 17 -1.37 29.82 32.60
CA TRP A 17 -0.23 29.18 31.93
C TRP A 17 -0.43 27.67 31.75
N ALA A 18 -1.08 27.00 32.70
CA ALA A 18 -1.46 25.59 32.59
C ALA A 18 -2.55 25.38 31.52
N GLN A 19 -3.58 26.23 31.47
CA GLN A 19 -4.59 26.18 30.39
C GLN A 19 -3.99 26.48 29.01
N GLN A 20 -3.04 27.43 28.90
CA GLN A 20 -2.38 27.74 27.62
C GLN A 20 -1.50 26.57 27.15
N ALA A 21 -0.81 25.87 28.06
CA ALA A 21 0.05 24.73 27.74
C ALA A 21 -0.75 23.46 27.39
N GLU A 22 -1.94 23.29 27.97
CA GLU A 22 -2.85 22.18 27.71
C GLU A 22 -3.62 22.36 26.39
N VAL A 23 -4.03 23.60 26.07
CA VAL A 23 -4.64 23.97 24.78
C VAL A 23 -3.64 23.82 23.63
N GLN A 24 -2.36 24.10 23.85
CA GLN A 24 -1.28 23.90 22.85
C GLN A 24 -0.89 22.42 22.66
N LYS A 25 -1.19 21.55 23.64
CA LYS A 25 -1.00 20.09 23.53
C LYS A 25 -2.16 19.38 22.83
N ILE A 26 -3.37 19.97 22.87
CA ILE A 26 -4.56 19.42 22.20
C ILE A 26 -4.70 19.96 20.76
N SER A 27 -4.16 21.16 20.46
CA SER A 27 -4.20 21.75 19.10
C SER A 27 -3.01 21.39 18.20
N ARG A 28 -2.11 20.50 18.64
CA ARG A 28 -1.08 19.88 17.80
C ARG A 28 -1.16 18.37 17.92
N LEU A 29 -2.33 17.83 17.59
CA LEU A 29 -2.32 16.52 16.94
C LEU A 29 -1.67 16.74 15.57
N PRO A 30 -0.66 15.96 15.19
CA PRO A 30 0.12 16.26 14.00
C PRO A 30 -0.77 16.20 12.77
N GLU A 31 -0.88 17.31 12.05
CA GLU A 31 -1.34 17.42 10.66
C GLU A 31 -0.56 16.50 9.68
N GLU A 32 0.35 15.66 10.17
CA GLU A 32 1.13 14.68 9.39
C GLU A 32 0.35 13.39 9.08
N ILE A 33 -0.85 13.19 9.62
CA ILE A 33 -1.65 11.97 9.35
C ILE A 33 -2.58 12.11 8.14
N GLU A 34 -2.85 13.32 7.66
CA GLU A 34 -3.96 13.56 6.72
C GLU A 34 -3.55 13.86 5.26
N LYS A 35 -2.44 13.27 4.81
CA LYS A 35 -2.21 13.05 3.37
C LYS A 35 -1.70 11.63 3.13
N SER A 36 -2.60 10.65 3.27
CA SER A 36 -2.49 9.49 2.40
C SER A 36 -2.67 10.01 0.98
N TYR A 37 -1.59 10.10 0.20
CA TYR A 37 -1.70 10.22 -1.25
C TYR A 37 -2.56 9.04 -1.70
N ASN A 38 -3.80 9.32 -2.08
CA ASN A 38 -4.84 8.34 -2.36
C ASN A 38 -4.70 7.84 -3.81
N MET A 39 -3.51 8.02 -4.40
CA MET A 39 -3.20 7.75 -5.78
C MET A 39 -2.96 6.25 -5.98
N TYR A 40 -3.91 5.58 -6.64
CA TYR A 40 -3.81 4.19 -7.01
C TYR A 40 -4.08 4.01 -8.50
N ALA A 41 -3.52 2.95 -9.06
CA ALA A 41 -3.80 2.55 -10.43
C ALA A 41 -4.26 1.09 -10.48
N ILE A 42 -4.98 0.73 -11.55
CA ILE A 42 -5.29 -0.66 -11.86
C ILE A 42 -4.47 -1.02 -13.09
N VAL A 43 -3.56 -1.99 -12.92
CA VAL A 43 -2.64 -2.43 -13.96
C VAL A 43 -2.85 -3.88 -14.31
N GLU A 44 -2.64 -4.22 -15.58
CA GLU A 44 -2.62 -5.61 -16.03
C GLU A 44 -1.18 -6.13 -16.02
N ILE A 45 -0.90 -7.09 -15.14
CA ILE A 45 0.40 -7.75 -15.03
C ILE A 45 0.21 -9.24 -15.33
N ALA A 46 0.87 -9.72 -16.38
CA ALA A 46 0.85 -11.13 -16.79
C ALA A 46 -0.59 -11.71 -16.91
N GLY A 47 -1.53 -10.91 -17.43
CA GLY A 47 -2.92 -11.31 -17.67
C GLY A 47 -3.83 -11.24 -16.44
N GLN A 48 -3.38 -10.66 -15.32
CA GLN A 48 -4.22 -10.38 -14.15
C GLN A 48 -4.20 -8.90 -13.80
N GLN A 49 -5.32 -8.40 -13.28
CA GLN A 49 -5.44 -7.01 -12.86
C GLN A 49 -5.09 -6.85 -11.38
N PHE A 50 -4.25 -5.88 -11.07
CA PHE A 50 -3.85 -5.55 -9.71
C PHE A 50 -4.12 -4.09 -9.40
N ARG A 51 -4.67 -3.83 -8.21
CA ARG A 51 -4.69 -2.50 -7.62
C ARG A 51 -3.31 -2.20 -7.05
N VAL A 52 -2.63 -1.23 -7.64
CA VAL A 52 -1.29 -0.79 -7.24
C VAL A 52 -1.37 0.55 -6.53
N GLU A 53 -0.57 0.70 -5.50
CA GLU A 53 -0.36 1.93 -4.74
C GLU A 53 1.15 2.11 -4.59
N LYS A 54 1.61 3.35 -4.48
CA LYS A 54 3.04 3.64 -4.30
C LYS A 54 3.61 2.92 -3.08
N ASP A 55 4.83 2.40 -3.18
CA ASP A 55 5.58 1.68 -2.13
C ASP A 55 4.96 0.35 -1.67
N LYS A 56 3.84 -0.08 -2.28
CA LYS A 56 3.19 -1.35 -1.94
C LYS A 56 3.94 -2.52 -2.56
N LYS A 57 4.04 -3.61 -1.79
CA LYS A 57 4.59 -4.90 -2.25
C LYS A 57 3.47 -5.81 -2.73
N LEU A 58 3.65 -6.41 -3.89
CA LEU A 58 2.69 -7.30 -4.51
C LEU A 58 3.35 -8.59 -4.97
N PHE A 59 2.57 -9.68 -4.94
CA PHE A 59 2.97 -10.96 -5.52
C PHE A 59 2.25 -11.13 -6.85
N VAL A 60 3.02 -11.18 -7.92
CA VAL A 60 2.52 -11.37 -9.28
C VAL A 60 3.00 -12.71 -9.83
N HIS A 61 2.48 -13.08 -11.00
CA HIS A 61 2.98 -14.26 -11.73
C HIS A 61 4.48 -14.14 -12.02
N ARG A 62 5.09 -15.27 -12.40
CA ARG A 62 6.51 -15.31 -12.69
C ARG A 62 6.84 -14.37 -13.85
N LEU A 63 7.77 -13.45 -13.60
CA LEU A 63 8.38 -12.57 -14.60
C LEU A 63 9.76 -13.14 -14.97
N GLU A 64 10.22 -12.87 -16.19
CA GLU A 64 11.54 -13.30 -16.68
C GLU A 64 12.68 -12.38 -16.23
N THR A 65 12.36 -11.14 -15.84
CA THR A 65 13.28 -10.13 -15.33
C THR A 65 13.98 -10.59 -14.06
N ALA A 66 15.26 -10.23 -13.88
CA ALA A 66 16.04 -10.65 -12.71
C ALA A 66 15.63 -9.92 -11.42
N ALA A 67 15.99 -10.50 -10.28
CA ALA A 67 15.81 -9.85 -8.98
C ALA A 67 16.69 -8.60 -8.85
N GLY A 68 16.10 -7.48 -8.43
CA GLY A 68 16.75 -6.19 -8.27
C GLY A 68 16.58 -5.24 -9.46
N GLU A 69 16.10 -5.73 -10.60
CA GLU A 69 15.85 -4.91 -11.79
C GLU A 69 14.49 -4.21 -11.75
N SER A 70 14.40 -3.10 -12.46
CA SER A 70 13.17 -2.33 -12.68
C SER A 70 12.38 -2.91 -13.85
N VAL A 71 11.07 -3.01 -13.68
CA VAL A 71 10.09 -3.44 -14.70
C VAL A 71 9.06 -2.34 -14.86
N GLU A 72 8.72 -2.06 -16.11
CA GLU A 72 7.76 -1.05 -16.48
C GLU A 72 6.50 -1.70 -17.04
N PHE A 73 5.33 -1.24 -16.60
CA PHE A 73 4.02 -1.72 -17.04
C PHE A 73 3.27 -0.59 -17.76
N GLU A 74 3.05 -0.78 -19.06
CA GLU A 74 2.35 0.18 -19.92
C GLU A 74 0.83 -0.02 -19.91
N LYS A 75 0.36 -1.23 -19.57
CA LYS A 75 -1.07 -1.55 -19.54
C LYS A 75 -1.72 -1.09 -18.25
N VAL A 76 -2.01 0.19 -18.17
CA VAL A 76 -2.76 0.81 -17.07
C VAL A 76 -4.21 1.05 -17.51
N LEU A 77 -5.16 0.51 -16.76
CA LEU A 77 -6.59 0.55 -17.08
C LEU A 77 -7.31 1.73 -16.43
N LEU A 78 -6.84 2.10 -15.23
CA LEU A 78 -7.43 3.17 -14.43
C LEU A 78 -6.33 3.82 -13.60
N VAL A 79 -6.37 5.15 -13.51
CA VAL A 79 -5.56 5.94 -12.57
C VAL A 79 -6.50 6.83 -11.77
N ASP A 80 -6.38 6.78 -10.45
CA ASP A 80 -7.05 7.71 -9.53
C ASP A 80 -5.98 8.65 -8.97
N ASN A 81 -6.18 9.96 -9.14
CA ASN A 81 -5.32 10.98 -8.56
C ASN A 81 -6.15 11.82 -7.59
N ASP A 82 -6.21 11.39 -6.33
CA ASP A 82 -6.89 12.06 -5.22
C ASP A 82 -8.33 12.49 -5.56
N GLY A 83 -9.07 11.58 -6.21
CA GLY A 83 -10.49 11.76 -6.57
C GLY A 83 -10.76 12.10 -8.04
N ALA A 84 -9.74 12.44 -8.82
CA ALA A 84 -9.84 12.52 -10.27
C ALA A 84 -9.56 11.12 -10.87
N ILE A 85 -10.62 10.41 -11.25
CA ILE A 85 -10.53 9.06 -11.83
C ILE A 85 -10.48 9.16 -13.35
N GLN A 86 -9.40 8.68 -13.94
CA GLN A 86 -9.27 8.48 -15.37
C GLN A 86 -9.50 6.99 -15.70
N ILE A 87 -10.51 6.73 -16.54
CA ILE A 87 -10.86 5.38 -16.99
C ILE A 87 -10.44 5.24 -18.45
N GLY A 88 -9.58 4.26 -18.73
CA GLY A 88 -9.12 3.97 -20.09
C GLY A 88 -10.21 3.29 -20.93
N THR A 89 -10.14 3.48 -22.25
CA THR A 89 -10.98 2.75 -23.21
C THR A 89 -10.10 2.21 -24.35
N PRO A 90 -9.33 1.12 -24.20
CA PRO A 90 -9.24 0.13 -23.12
C PRO A 90 -8.07 0.32 -22.13
N VAL A 91 -7.13 1.21 -22.42
CA VAL A 91 -6.00 1.61 -21.55
C VAL A 91 -5.99 3.13 -21.44
N VAL A 92 -5.38 3.67 -20.38
CA VAL A 92 -5.14 5.12 -20.23
C VAL A 92 -3.87 5.45 -21.02
N GLU A 93 -4.00 6.26 -22.07
CA GLU A 93 -2.86 6.64 -22.91
C GLU A 93 -1.86 7.49 -22.12
N GLY A 94 -0.58 7.11 -22.14
CA GLY A 94 0.50 7.82 -21.43
C GLY A 94 0.71 7.40 -19.96
N ALA A 95 -0.18 6.57 -19.41
CA ALA A 95 -0.01 6.03 -18.06
C ALA A 95 1.01 4.90 -18.04
N LYS A 96 1.88 4.89 -17.02
CA LYS A 96 2.96 3.92 -16.86
C LYS A 96 3.21 3.65 -15.39
N VAL A 97 3.39 2.39 -15.02
CA VAL A 97 3.74 2.02 -13.65
C VAL A 97 5.12 1.40 -13.64
N THR A 98 6.03 1.98 -12.86
CA THR A 98 7.39 1.47 -12.65
C THR A 98 7.44 0.71 -11.34
N ALA A 99 7.95 -0.51 -11.39
CA ALA A 99 8.09 -1.38 -10.24
C ALA A 99 9.48 -2.01 -10.21
N LYS A 100 9.96 -2.34 -9.01
CA LYS A 100 11.20 -3.07 -8.81
C LYS A 100 10.91 -4.52 -8.44
N VAL A 101 11.62 -5.45 -9.08
CA VAL A 101 11.58 -6.86 -8.69
C VAL A 101 12.42 -7.04 -7.44
N LEU A 102 11.80 -7.52 -6.36
CA LEU A 102 12.51 -7.81 -5.11
C LEU A 102 13.09 -9.23 -5.12
N ASP A 103 12.25 -10.22 -5.38
CA ASP A 103 12.66 -11.63 -5.34
C ASP A 103 11.70 -12.53 -6.14
N HIS A 104 12.15 -13.73 -6.47
CA HIS A 104 11.32 -14.78 -7.05
C HIS A 104 11.09 -15.92 -6.07
N LEU A 105 9.82 -16.13 -5.74
CA LEU A 105 9.43 -17.04 -4.68
C LEU A 105 8.62 -18.21 -5.22
N LYS A 106 8.59 -19.29 -4.45
CA LYS A 106 7.65 -20.40 -4.65
C LYS A 106 6.54 -20.24 -3.63
N GLY A 107 5.31 -20.11 -4.11
CA GLY A 107 4.13 -20.08 -3.27
C GLY A 107 3.96 -21.36 -2.44
N GLU A 108 2.88 -21.35 -1.66
CA GLU A 108 2.52 -22.48 -0.82
C GLU A 108 2.26 -23.75 -1.65
N LYS A 109 2.54 -24.89 -1.04
CA LYS A 109 2.36 -26.19 -1.69
C LYS A 109 0.90 -26.57 -1.68
N VAL A 110 0.25 -26.45 -2.83
CA VAL A 110 -1.09 -26.96 -3.06
C VAL A 110 -1.02 -28.45 -3.37
N ILE A 111 -1.70 -29.27 -2.58
CA ILE A 111 -1.72 -30.73 -2.79
C ILE A 111 -2.88 -31.08 -3.72
N VAL A 112 -2.56 -31.48 -4.95
CA VAL A 112 -3.53 -32.00 -5.91
C VAL A 112 -3.69 -33.50 -5.68
N PHE A 113 -4.79 -33.87 -5.05
CA PHE A 113 -5.12 -35.26 -4.76
C PHE A 113 -6.25 -35.76 -5.66
N LYS A 114 -5.97 -36.78 -6.48
CA LYS A 114 -6.94 -37.44 -7.35
C LYS A 114 -7.18 -38.86 -6.85
N LYS A 115 -8.43 -39.25 -6.63
CA LYS A 115 -8.82 -40.61 -6.21
C LYS A 115 -10.09 -41.04 -6.94
N LYS A 116 -10.12 -42.26 -7.47
CA LYS A 116 -11.35 -42.88 -8.00
C LYS A 116 -11.79 -44.02 -7.08
N ARG A 117 -13.08 -44.06 -6.75
CA ARG A 117 -13.67 -45.07 -5.85
C ARG A 117 -13.56 -46.46 -6.47
N ARG A 118 -13.17 -47.48 -5.69
CA ARG A 118 -13.10 -48.91 -6.06
C ARG A 118 -12.23 -49.27 -7.29
N LYS A 119 -11.41 -48.34 -7.79
CA LYS A 119 -10.52 -48.56 -8.95
C LYS A 119 -9.03 -48.62 -8.61
N GLY A 120 -8.67 -48.61 -7.32
CA GLY A 120 -7.28 -48.54 -6.86
C GLY A 120 -6.54 -47.23 -7.20
N TYR A 121 -7.08 -46.41 -8.12
CA TYR A 121 -6.47 -45.17 -8.56
C TYR A 121 -6.48 -44.11 -7.45
N LYS A 122 -5.28 -43.75 -6.99
CA LYS A 122 -4.98 -42.68 -6.05
C LYS A 122 -3.66 -42.02 -6.47
N LYS A 123 -3.67 -40.73 -6.79
CA LYS A 123 -2.48 -39.93 -7.13
C LYS A 123 -2.45 -38.69 -6.24
N LYS A 124 -1.33 -38.47 -5.54
CA LYS A 124 -1.06 -37.26 -4.77
C LYS A 124 0.10 -36.53 -5.44
N ASN A 125 -0.15 -35.36 -6.01
CA ASN A 125 0.91 -34.52 -6.56
C ASN A 125 0.97 -33.19 -5.80
N GLY A 126 2.17 -32.65 -5.61
CA GLY A 126 2.33 -31.29 -5.08
C GLY A 126 2.47 -30.32 -6.24
N HIS A 127 1.72 -29.21 -6.20
CA HIS A 127 1.94 -28.05 -7.06
C HIS A 127 2.47 -26.90 -6.21
N ARG A 128 3.45 -26.15 -6.74
CA ARG A 128 3.92 -24.89 -6.17
C ARG A 128 3.95 -23.87 -7.28
N GLN A 129 3.21 -22.78 -7.11
CA GLN A 129 3.20 -21.71 -8.08
C GLN A 129 4.47 -20.87 -7.96
N TYR A 130 5.09 -20.55 -9.09
CA TYR A 130 6.18 -19.59 -9.14
C TYR A 130 5.60 -18.18 -9.16
N LEU A 131 6.08 -17.34 -8.24
CA LEU A 131 5.64 -15.97 -8.07
C LEU A 131 6.84 -15.03 -8.11
N THR A 132 6.59 -13.77 -8.43
CA THR A 132 7.56 -12.69 -8.33
C THR A 132 7.04 -11.67 -7.33
N GLN A 133 7.88 -11.30 -6.38
CA GLN A 133 7.58 -10.21 -5.48
C GLN A 133 8.08 -8.91 -6.12
N ILE A 134 7.17 -7.97 -6.28
CA ILE A 134 7.48 -6.64 -6.83
C ILE A 134 7.14 -5.57 -5.79
N GLN A 135 7.82 -4.44 -5.87
CA GLN A 135 7.49 -3.22 -5.15
C GLN A 135 7.23 -2.10 -6.15
N ILE A 136 6.12 -1.39 -6.00
CA ILE A 136 5.77 -0.27 -6.89
C ILE A 136 6.59 0.95 -6.48
N GLU A 137 7.34 1.54 -7.42
CA GLU A 137 8.16 2.72 -7.17
C GLU A 137 7.42 4.00 -7.57
N GLU A 138 6.86 4.01 -8.78
CA GLU A 138 6.24 5.19 -9.36
C GLU A 138 5.02 4.83 -10.21
N ILE A 139 4.01 5.69 -10.14
CA ILE A 139 2.81 5.64 -10.97
C ILE A 139 2.78 6.96 -11.75
N ILE A 140 2.90 6.86 -13.07
CA ILE A 140 2.75 7.95 -14.02
C ILE A 140 1.35 7.78 -14.63
N GLY A 141 0.56 8.85 -14.66
CA GLY A 141 -0.81 8.86 -15.19
C GLY A 141 -1.18 10.19 -15.80
#